data_AF-A0A957UVA6-F1
#
_entry.id   AF-A0A957UVA6-F1
#
_cell.length_a   1.000
_cell.length_b   1.000
_cell.length_c   1.000
_cell.angle_alpha   90.00
_cell.angle_beta   90.00
_cell.angle_gamma   90.00
#
_symmetry.space_group_name_H-M   'P 1'
#
loop_
_entity.id
_entity.type
_entity.pdbx_description
1 polymer ?
#
loop_
_entity_poly.entity_id
_entity_poly.type
_entity_poly.pdbx_seq_one_letter_code
_entity_poly.pdbx_strand_id
1 'polypeptide(L)'
;MKLDTATWRTAFSAILLTLALTVIPVTAKAQDEAAGDLYVAETIACPADLIDGIAFDPASAYVSALGLKGMFEEIEGQTYSCGVVTVPENYNEPDGHTIELFYLKLHSTSQSPAPDPLIYLSGG
;
A
#
# COMPACT_ATOMS: atom_id res chain seq x y z
N MET A 1 56.53 -40.79 8.47
CA MET A 1 55.96 -39.61 7.80
C MET A 1 54.68 -39.24 8.54
N LYS A 2 54.78 -38.41 9.58
CA LYS A 2 53.64 -37.98 10.40
C LYS A 2 53.16 -36.65 9.84
N LEU A 3 51.91 -36.59 9.40
CA LEU A 3 51.24 -35.37 8.97
C LEU A 3 50.72 -34.67 10.23
N ASP A 4 51.26 -33.48 10.52
CA ASP A 4 50.88 -32.69 11.70
C ASP A 4 49.49 -32.09 11.54
N THR A 5 48.58 -32.48 12.42
CA THR A 5 47.17 -32.08 12.50
C THR A 5 46.96 -30.62 12.97
N ALA A 6 48.03 -29.89 13.26
CA ALA A 6 47.97 -28.53 13.80
C ALA A 6 47.68 -27.46 12.72
N THR A 7 48.17 -27.66 11.49
CA THR A 7 48.02 -26.69 10.39
C THR A 7 46.61 -26.70 9.76
N TRP A 8 45.87 -27.82 9.91
CA TRP A 8 44.51 -27.97 9.41
C TRP A 8 43.49 -27.17 10.24
N ARG A 9 43.68 -27.09 11.57
CA ARG A 9 42.71 -26.45 12.48
C ARG A 9 42.66 -24.93 12.33
N THR A 10 43.79 -24.30 11.99
CA THR A 10 43.86 -22.85 11.76
C THR A 10 43.29 -22.45 10.40
N ALA A 11 43.46 -23.30 9.36
CA ALA A 11 42.89 -23.07 8.03
C ALA A 11 41.36 -23.12 8.03
N PHE A 12 40.74 -24.07 8.74
CA PHE A 12 39.27 -24.18 8.79
C PHE A 12 38.61 -23.08 9.64
N SER A 13 39.29 -22.57 10.67
CA SER A 13 38.76 -21.49 11.51
C SER A 13 38.73 -20.13 10.80
N ALA A 14 39.64 -19.88 9.85
CA ALA A 14 39.66 -18.64 9.08
C ALA A 14 38.60 -18.60 7.96
N ILE A 15 38.26 -19.77 7.40
CA ILE A 15 37.27 -19.88 6.32
C ILE A 15 35.83 -19.79 6.88
N LEU A 16 35.57 -20.31 8.08
CA LEU A 16 34.24 -20.18 8.71
C LEU A 16 33.90 -18.74 9.14
N LEU A 17 34.91 -17.92 9.47
CA LEU A 17 34.69 -16.55 9.96
C LEU A 17 34.46 -15.54 8.83
N THR A 18 34.87 -15.85 7.60
CA THR A 18 34.71 -14.94 6.45
C THR A 18 33.38 -15.13 5.71
N LEU A 19 32.71 -16.28 5.88
CA LEU A 19 31.42 -16.54 5.22
C LEU A 19 30.21 -15.86 5.90
N ALA A 20 30.38 -15.33 7.13
CA ALA A 20 29.28 -14.71 7.88
C ALA A 20 29.05 -13.22 7.54
N LEU A 21 29.90 -12.59 6.72
CA LEU A 21 29.90 -11.12 6.55
C LEU A 21 29.37 -10.59 5.22
N THR A 22 28.74 -11.40 4.36
CA THR A 22 28.17 -10.90 3.09
C THR A 22 26.72 -11.32 2.88
N VAL A 23 25.89 -11.26 3.92
CA VAL A 23 24.47 -10.95 3.69
C VAL A 23 24.41 -9.45 3.51
N ILE A 24 24.53 -8.99 2.25
CA ILE A 24 24.16 -7.61 1.93
C ILE A 24 22.64 -7.58 2.05
N PRO A 25 22.04 -6.91 3.04
CA PRO A 25 20.62 -6.64 2.97
C PRO A 25 20.43 -5.75 1.73
N VAL A 26 19.89 -6.33 0.67
CA VAL A 26 19.25 -5.54 -0.38
C VAL A 26 18.05 -4.91 0.31
N THR A 27 18.26 -3.74 0.86
CA THR A 27 17.18 -2.81 1.13
C THR A 27 16.69 -2.39 -0.24
N ALA A 28 15.56 -2.93 -0.68
CA ALA A 28 14.80 -2.30 -1.74
C ALA A 28 14.39 -0.93 -1.19
N LYS A 29 15.20 0.10 -1.47
CA LYS A 29 14.77 1.48 -1.27
C LYS A 29 13.66 1.67 -2.29
N ALA A 30 12.40 1.74 -1.83
CA ALA A 30 11.35 2.30 -2.64
C ALA A 30 11.85 3.67 -3.14
N GLN A 31 11.77 3.90 -4.45
CA GLN A 31 12.09 5.21 -5.03
C GLN A 31 11.01 6.19 -4.56
N ASP A 32 11.25 6.79 -3.40
CA ASP A 32 10.48 7.92 -2.87
C ASP A 32 11.45 9.08 -2.59
N GLU A 33 12.24 9.43 -3.60
CA GLU A 33 13.16 10.57 -3.54
C GLU A 33 12.95 11.42 -4.79
N ALA A 34 11.73 11.95 -4.97
CA ALA A 34 11.43 13.11 -5.83
C ALA A 34 9.94 13.53 -5.80
N ALA A 35 9.05 12.86 -5.08
CA ALA A 35 7.71 13.39 -4.84
C ALA A 35 7.84 14.45 -3.73
N GLY A 36 7.92 15.73 -4.11
CA GLY A 36 7.70 16.81 -3.14
C GLY A 36 6.32 16.69 -2.49
N ASP A 37 6.02 17.53 -1.49
CA ASP A 37 4.72 17.63 -0.79
C ASP A 37 3.48 17.75 -1.72
N LEU A 38 3.70 17.86 -3.04
CA LEU A 38 2.72 17.88 -4.11
C LEU A 38 2.02 16.53 -4.40
N TYR A 39 2.38 15.43 -3.73
CA TYR A 39 1.70 14.14 -3.86
C TYR A 39 1.34 13.54 -2.50
N VAL A 40 0.90 14.39 -1.58
CA VAL A 40 0.46 13.95 -0.26
C VAL A 40 -0.92 13.31 -0.40
N ALA A 41 -0.99 12.03 -0.05
CA ALA A 41 -2.24 11.32 0.15
C ALA A 41 -2.66 11.48 1.61
N GLU A 42 -3.78 12.17 1.85
CA GLU A 42 -4.36 12.34 3.17
C GLU A 42 -5.58 11.43 3.33
N THR A 43 -5.71 10.78 4.50
CA THR A 43 -6.94 10.04 4.84
C THR A 43 -7.95 11.00 5.45
N ILE A 44 -9.13 11.07 4.85
CA ILE A 44 -10.22 11.95 5.29
C ILE A 44 -11.44 11.12 5.70
N ALA A 45 -12.38 11.75 6.42
CA ALA A 45 -13.71 11.17 6.58
C ALA A 45 -14.38 11.06 5.21
N CYS A 46 -15.06 9.94 4.95
CA CYS A 46 -15.73 9.70 3.69
C CYS A 46 -16.92 10.66 3.50
N PRO A 47 -16.94 11.49 2.43
CA PRO A 47 -18.06 12.39 2.16
C PRO A 47 -19.31 11.59 1.79
N ALA A 48 -20.35 11.69 2.62
CA ALA A 48 -21.57 10.88 2.47
C ALA A 48 -22.27 11.09 1.12
N ASP A 49 -22.23 12.30 0.57
CA ASP A 49 -22.78 12.65 -0.74
C ASP A 49 -22.10 11.92 -1.90
N LEU A 50 -20.80 11.67 -1.81
CA LEU A 50 -20.06 10.86 -2.76
C LEU A 50 -20.34 9.37 -2.56
N ILE A 51 -20.32 8.89 -1.30
CA ILE A 51 -20.47 7.46 -0.98
C ILE A 51 -21.89 6.93 -1.23
N ASP A 52 -22.92 7.71 -0.91
CA ASP A 52 -24.32 7.32 -1.14
C ASP A 52 -24.63 7.20 -2.64
N GLY A 53 -23.89 7.92 -3.49
CA GLY A 53 -24.03 7.88 -4.95
C GLY A 53 -23.29 6.72 -5.64
N ILE A 54 -22.26 6.14 -5.00
CA ILE A 54 -21.44 5.06 -5.56
C ILE A 54 -22.00 3.68 -5.18
N ALA A 55 -23.28 3.41 -5.42
CA ALA A 55 -23.90 2.07 -5.32
C ALA A 55 -23.73 1.30 -3.98
N PHE A 56 -23.18 1.91 -2.94
CA PHE A 56 -22.96 1.29 -1.63
C PHE A 56 -24.09 1.57 -0.64
N ASP A 57 -25.24 2.10 -1.06
CA ASP A 57 -26.39 2.33 -0.18
C ASP A 57 -26.86 1.01 0.46
N PRO A 58 -26.52 0.75 1.74
CA PRO A 58 -26.93 -0.48 2.42
C PRO A 58 -28.43 -0.47 2.73
N ALA A 59 -29.07 0.70 2.60
CA ALA A 59 -30.50 0.92 2.76
C ALA A 59 -31.27 0.92 1.43
N SER A 60 -30.64 0.54 0.31
CA SER A 60 -31.39 0.44 -0.95
C SER A 60 -32.58 -0.50 -0.74
N ALA A 61 -33.78 -0.01 -1.06
CA ALA A 61 -35.04 -0.67 -0.71
C ALA A 61 -35.09 -2.14 -1.19
N TYR A 62 -34.33 -2.46 -2.23
CA TYR A 62 -34.19 -3.80 -2.80
C TYR A 62 -33.35 -4.74 -1.94
N VAL A 63 -32.25 -4.29 -1.33
CA VAL A 63 -31.40 -5.13 -0.44
C VAL A 63 -32.18 -5.53 0.81
N SER A 64 -32.92 -4.58 1.39
CA SER A 64 -33.81 -4.81 2.53
C SER A 64 -35.01 -5.70 2.16
N ALA A 65 -35.62 -5.50 1.00
CA ALA A 65 -36.76 -6.30 0.54
C ALA A 65 -36.39 -7.75 0.17
N LEU A 66 -35.16 -7.98 -0.29
CA LEU A 66 -34.67 -9.31 -0.68
C LEU A 66 -33.94 -10.06 0.44
N GLY A 67 -33.76 -9.44 1.62
CA GLY A 67 -33.10 -10.05 2.77
C GLY A 67 -31.64 -10.44 2.51
N LEU A 68 -30.98 -9.74 1.59
CA LEU A 68 -29.59 -10.01 1.22
C LEU A 68 -28.67 -9.44 2.29
N LYS A 69 -28.29 -10.28 3.25
CA LYS A 69 -27.31 -9.93 4.30
C LYS A 69 -25.88 -10.19 3.80
N GLY A 70 -24.95 -9.31 4.15
CA GLY A 70 -23.51 -9.49 3.88
C GLY A 70 -23.05 -9.18 2.45
N MET A 71 -23.89 -8.58 1.60
CA MET A 71 -23.47 -8.09 0.28
C MET A 71 -22.96 -6.64 0.28
N PHE A 72 -23.23 -5.88 1.35
CA PHE A 72 -22.98 -4.43 1.42
C PHE A 72 -22.63 -3.94 2.83
N GLU A 73 -22.15 -4.79 3.73
CA GLU A 73 -21.70 -4.35 5.07
C GLU A 73 -20.25 -3.82 4.99
N GLU A 74 -20.04 -2.88 4.09
CA GLU A 74 -18.83 -2.09 4.04
C GLU A 74 -18.93 -1.03 5.15
N ILE A 75 -17.90 -0.94 6.00
CA ILE A 75 -17.84 -0.01 7.12
C ILE A 75 -16.58 0.84 6.98
N GLU A 76 -16.77 2.17 6.96
CA GLU A 76 -15.67 3.13 6.94
C GLU A 76 -14.71 2.90 8.13
N GLY A 77 -13.41 2.95 7.84
CA GLY A 77 -12.34 2.70 8.81
C GLY A 77 -12.10 1.22 9.10
N GLN A 78 -12.97 0.31 8.66
CA GLN A 78 -12.78 -1.14 8.80
C GLN A 78 -12.51 -1.78 7.45
N THR A 79 -13.49 -1.73 6.55
CA THR A 79 -13.44 -2.41 5.26
C THR A 79 -13.09 -1.46 4.12
N TYR A 80 -13.35 -0.17 4.27
CA TYR A 80 -12.87 0.86 3.35
C TYR A 80 -12.41 2.12 4.07
N SER A 81 -11.61 2.93 3.38
CA SER A 81 -11.19 4.26 3.82
C SER A 81 -11.23 5.23 2.64
N CYS A 82 -11.36 6.53 2.92
CA CYS A 82 -11.35 7.57 1.91
C CYS A 82 -10.11 8.45 2.05
N GLY A 83 -9.70 9.04 0.94
CA GLY A 83 -8.60 9.99 0.94
C GLY A 83 -8.66 10.95 -0.23
N VAL A 84 -7.78 11.93 -0.16
CA VAL A 84 -7.54 12.91 -1.22
C VAL A 84 -6.06 12.91 -1.58
N VAL A 85 -5.78 13.07 -2.86
CA VAL A 85 -4.45 13.40 -3.36
C VAL A 85 -4.52 14.79 -3.95
N THR A 86 -3.76 15.72 -3.39
CA THR A 86 -3.60 17.06 -3.96
C THR A 86 -2.60 16.99 -5.09
N VAL A 87 -2.93 17.53 -6.26
CA VAL A 87 -2.05 17.57 -7.44
C VAL A 87 -2.07 18.95 -8.08
N PRO A 88 -1.01 19.37 -8.79
CA PRO A 88 -1.06 20.59 -9.57
C PRO A 88 -2.05 20.46 -10.73
N GLU A 89 -2.83 21.50 -10.97
CA GLU A 89 -3.74 21.59 -12.13
C GLU A 89 -2.94 21.67 -13.44
N ASN A 90 -1.83 22.43 -13.43
CA ASN A 90 -0.90 22.56 -14.54
C ASN A 90 0.46 21.99 -14.14
N TYR A 91 0.82 20.82 -14.68
CA TYR A 91 2.11 20.18 -14.38
C TYR A 91 3.33 20.97 -14.87
N ASN A 92 3.18 21.95 -15.78
CA ASN A 92 4.27 22.86 -16.15
C ASN A 92 4.46 23.99 -15.13
N GLU A 93 3.50 24.22 -14.25
CA GLU A 93 3.51 25.20 -13.16
C GLU A 93 3.18 24.50 -11.84
N PRO A 94 4.08 23.64 -11.32
CA PRO A 94 3.79 22.74 -10.20
C PRO A 94 3.47 23.45 -8.88
N ASP A 95 3.96 24.68 -8.70
CA ASP A 95 3.67 25.53 -7.53
C ASP A 95 2.44 26.43 -7.75
N GLY A 96 1.71 26.22 -8.85
CA GLY A 96 0.51 26.96 -9.22
C GLY A 96 -0.74 26.48 -8.49
N HIS A 97 -1.89 26.56 -9.17
CA HIS A 97 -3.15 26.04 -8.62
C HIS A 97 -3.10 24.52 -8.46
N THR A 98 -3.70 24.04 -7.38
CA THR A 98 -3.84 22.62 -7.10
C THR A 98 -5.32 22.21 -7.08
N ILE A 99 -5.56 20.93 -7.32
CA ILE A 99 -6.86 20.28 -7.23
C ILE A 99 -6.76 19.05 -6.32
N GLU A 100 -7.86 18.70 -5.67
CA GLU A 100 -7.97 17.51 -4.84
C GLU A 100 -8.62 16.38 -5.63
N LEU A 101 -7.92 15.25 -5.74
CA LEU A 101 -8.43 14.02 -6.33
C LEU A 101 -8.91 13.10 -5.21
N PHE A 102 -10.22 12.96 -5.09
CA PHE A 102 -10.83 12.03 -4.15
C PHE A 102 -10.64 10.57 -4.58
N TYR A 103 -10.39 9.69 -3.62
CA TYR A 103 -10.39 8.24 -3.84
C TYR A 103 -11.01 7.50 -2.65
N LEU A 104 -11.56 6.31 -2.95
CA LEU A 104 -11.95 5.31 -1.97
C LEU A 104 -11.01 4.12 -2.09
N LYS A 105 -10.49 3.65 -0.95
CA LYS A 105 -9.68 2.44 -0.84
C LYS A 105 -10.50 1.36 -0.14
N LEU A 106 -10.90 0.34 -0.89
CA LEU A 106 -11.44 -0.89 -0.35
C LEU A 106 -10.29 -1.78 0.15
N HIS A 107 -10.36 -2.23 1.40
CA HIS A 107 -9.35 -3.08 2.00
C HIS A 107 -9.52 -4.53 1.51
N SER A 108 -8.40 -5.20 1.26
CA SER A 108 -8.42 -6.63 0.95
C SER A 108 -8.91 -7.43 2.15
N THR A 109 -9.72 -8.45 1.89
CA THR A 109 -10.17 -9.42 2.90
C THR A 109 -9.14 -10.51 3.19
N SER A 110 -8.01 -10.51 2.48
CA SER A 110 -6.90 -11.45 2.71
C SER A 110 -6.23 -11.18 4.07
N GLN A 111 -5.84 -12.24 4.77
CA GLN A 111 -4.98 -12.14 5.96
C GLN A 111 -3.54 -11.73 5.63
N SER A 112 -3.16 -11.80 4.36
CA SER A 112 -1.88 -11.31 3.83
C SER A 112 -2.16 -10.48 2.58
N PRO A 113 -2.55 -9.20 2.73
CA PRO A 113 -2.82 -8.33 1.60
C PRO A 113 -1.51 -8.01 0.86
N ALA A 114 -1.59 -7.92 -0.47
CA ALA A 114 -0.48 -7.40 -1.25
C ALA A 114 -0.21 -5.93 -0.86
N PRO A 115 1.07 -5.48 -0.88
CA PRO A 115 1.41 -4.12 -0.48
C PRO A 115 0.84 -3.07 -1.46
N ASP A 116 0.79 -3.41 -2.76
CA ASP A 116 0.35 -2.49 -3.80
C ASP A 116 -1.16 -2.63 -4.08
N PRO A 117 -1.91 -1.51 -4.11
CA PRO A 117 -3.34 -1.55 -4.43
C PRO A 117 -3.57 -1.81 -5.92
N LEU A 118 -4.71 -2.45 -6.23
CA LEU A 118 -5.27 -2.40 -7.58
C LEU A 118 -6.01 -1.08 -7.74
N ILE A 119 -5.67 -0.32 -8.78
CA ILE A 119 -6.35 0.94 -9.11
C ILE A 119 -7.45 0.66 -10.12
N TYR A 120 -8.69 1.00 -9.77
CA TYR A 120 -9.85 0.93 -10.65
C TYR A 120 -10.32 2.34 -11.00
N LEU A 121 -10.52 2.58 -12.29
CA LEU A 121 -11.13 3.80 -12.83
C LEU A 121 -12.35 3.38 -13.64
N SER A 122 -13.52 3.92 -13.32
CA SER A 122 -14.77 3.58 -14.03
C SER A 122 -14.77 4.08 -15.48
N GLY A 123 -13.93 5.06 -15.81
CA GLY A 123 -14.02 5.82 -17.05
C GLY A 123 -15.28 6.67 -17.12
N GLY A 124 -15.47 7.32 -18.27
CA GLY A 124 -16.55 8.28 -18.53
C GLY A 124 -16.12 9.32 -19.55
#